data_AF-A0A413B2U3-F1
#
_entry.id   AF-A0A413B2U3-F1
#
_cell.length_a   1.000
_cell.length_b   1.000
_cell.length_c   1.000
_cell.angle_alpha   90.00
_cell.angle_beta   90.00
_cell.angle_gamma   90.00
#
_symmetry.space_group_name_H-M   'P 1'
#
loop_
_entity.id
_entity.type
_entity.pdbx_description
1 polymer ?
#
loop_
_entity_poly.entity_id
_entity_poly.type
_entity_poly.pdbx_seq_one_letter_code
_entity_poly.pdbx_strand_id
1 'polypeptide(L)' 'MKKYRTKLVGCSYAFRVEDIVRIYDSHRHSGLSNREILRRYIWPKYHICEKTFYNIINASVDPRVISRQEEMRSQLTLF' A
#
# COMPACT_ATOMS: atom_id res chain seq x y z
N MET A 1 -5.69 -25.00 29.29
CA MET A 1 -5.73 -24.76 27.83
C MET A 1 -5.00 -23.47 27.52
N LYS A 2 -3.82 -23.52 26.87
CA LYS A 2 -3.11 -22.30 26.44
C LYS A 2 -3.92 -21.64 25.32
N LYS A 3 -4.52 -20.48 25.59
CA LYS A 3 -5.17 -19.66 24.56
C LYS A 3 -4.06 -19.05 23.70
N TYR A 4 -3.77 -19.67 22.55
CA TYR A 4 -2.98 -19.02 21.52
C TYR A 4 -3.82 -17.85 21.01
N ARG A 5 -3.56 -16.64 21.53
CA ARG A 5 -4.06 -15.42 20.90
C ARG A 5 -3.38 -15.34 19.54
N THR A 6 -4.09 -15.72 18.49
CA THR A 6 -3.69 -15.40 17.12
C THR A 6 -3.43 -13.90 17.10
N LYS A 7 -2.18 -13.48 16.89
CA LYS A 7 -1.85 -12.07 16.75
C LYS A 7 -2.65 -11.58 15.54
N LEU A 8 -3.69 -10.79 15.78
CA LEU A 8 -4.36 -10.03 14.73
C LEU A 8 -3.35 -8.99 14.23
N VAL A 9 -2.54 -9.37 13.25
CA VAL A 9 -1.56 -8.45 12.67
C VAL A 9 -2.35 -7.49 11.78
N GLY A 10 -2.35 -6.21 12.15
CA GLY A 10 -3.04 -5.18 11.38
C GLY A 10 -2.53 -5.13 9.94
N CYS A 11 -3.43 -5.33 8.99
CA CYS A 11 -3.12 -5.31 7.55
C CYS A 11 -3.35 -3.92 6.91
N SER A 12 -3.70 -2.91 7.72
CA SER A 12 -4.01 -1.55 7.26
C SER A 12 -2.86 -0.91 6.48
N TYR A 13 -1.61 -1.18 6.87
CA TYR A 13 -0.44 -0.67 6.17
C TYR A 13 -0.31 -1.29 4.76
N ALA A 14 -0.47 -2.61 4.63
CA ALA A 14 -0.36 -3.31 3.35
C ALA A 14 -1.43 -2.84 2.35
N PHE A 15 -2.67 -2.67 2.81
CA PHE A 15 -3.76 -2.08 2.01
C PHE A 15 -3.46 -0.65 1.59
N ARG A 16 -2.93 0.17 2.50
CA ARG A 16 -2.60 1.56 2.19
C ARG A 16 -1.48 1.67 1.15
N VAL A 17 -0.49 0.78 1.22
CA VAL A 17 0.58 0.68 0.23
C VAL A 17 0.00 0.30 -1.14
N GLU A 18 -0.84 -0.74 -1.20
CA GLU A 18 -1.47 -1.19 -2.45
C GLU A 18 -2.31 -0.08 -3.10
N ASP A 19 -3.13 0.62 -2.32
CA ASP A 19 -4.03 1.64 -2.85
C ASP A 19 -3.27 2.87 -3.38
N ILE A 20 -2.20 3.29 -2.68
CA ILE A 20 -1.32 4.38 -3.13
C ILE A 20 -0.56 3.99 -4.41
N VAL A 21 -0.02 2.77 -4.46
CA VAL A 21 0.71 2.27 -5.64
C VAL A 21 -0.22 2.18 -6.84
N ARG A 22 -1.46 1.73 -6.64
CA ARG A 22 -2.47 1.67 -7.70
C ARG A 22 -2.80 3.05 -8.28
N ILE A 23 -2.98 4.06 -7.43
CA ILE A 23 -3.21 5.45 -7.86
C ILE A 23 -1.98 5.95 -8.64
N TYR A 24 -0.77 5.71 -8.12
CA TYR A 24 0.47 6.10 -8.77
C TYR A 24 0.61 5.45 -10.16
N ASP A 25 0.39 4.14 -10.26
CA ASP A 25 0.53 3.38 -11.50
C ASP A 25 -0.44 3.83 -12.59
N SER A 26 -1.67 4.17 -12.19
CA SER A 26 -2.69 4.71 -13.11
C SER A 26 -2.29 6.07 -13.71
N HIS A 27 -1.52 6.87 -12.97
CA HIS A 27 -1.19 8.26 -13.36
C HIS A 27 0.24 8.42 -13.86
N ARG A 28 1.15 7.46 -13.63
CA ARG A 28 2.54 7.55 -14.10
C ARG A 28 2.65 7.66 -15.63
N HIS A 29 1.68 7.09 -16.36
CA HIS A 29 1.63 7.12 -17.82
C HIS A 29 1.10 8.44 -18.41
N SER A 30 0.53 9.32 -17.58
CA SER A 30 -0.08 10.58 -18.01
C SER A 30 0.93 11.73 -18.24
N GLY A 31 2.23 11.48 -18.09
CA GLY A 31 3.28 12.49 -18.28
C GLY A 31 3.44 13.49 -17.12
N LEU A 32 2.75 13.24 -16.00
CA LEU A 32 2.84 14.07 -14.79
C LEU A 32 4.09 13.74 -13.97
N SER A 33 4.67 14.75 -13.31
CA SER A 33 5.78 14.52 -12.38
C SER A 33 5.30 13.82 -11.10
N ASN A 34 6.18 13.08 -10.43
CA ASN A 34 5.86 12.39 -9.18
C ASN A 34 5.31 13.34 -8.10
N ARG A 35 5.82 14.58 -8.03
CA ARG A 35 5.31 15.60 -7.10
C ARG A 35 3.91 16.06 -7.48
N GLU A 36 3.63 16.17 -8.77
CA GLU A 36 2.32 16.54 -9.28
C GLU A 36 1.29 15.44 -8.97
N ILE A 37 1.65 14.17 -9.20
CA ILE A 37 0.80 13.01 -8.87
C ILE A 37 0.51 12.97 -7.36
N LEU A 38 1.55 13.17 -6.53
CA LEU A 38 1.40 13.24 -5.09
C LEU A 38 0.42 14.36 -4.69
N ARG A 39 0.59 15.57 -5.19
CA ARG A 39 -0.26 16.72 -4.82
C ARG A 39 -1.69 16.60 -5.30
N ARG A 40 -1.91 16.08 -6.52
CA ARG A 40 -3.24 16.03 -7.13
C ARG A 40 -4.08 14.84 -6.67
N TYR A 41 -3.48 13.67 -6.49
CA TYR A 41 -4.25 12.43 -6.29
C TYR A 41 -4.05 11.80 -4.91
N ILE A 42 -2.85 11.90 -4.33
CA ILE A 42 -2.51 11.16 -3.10
C ILE A 42 -2.67 12.03 -1.86
N TRP A 43 -2.24 13.29 -1.92
CA TRP A 43 -2.31 14.24 -0.81
C TRP A 43 -3.74 14.51 -0.32
N PRO A 44 -4.75 14.72 -1.18
CA PRO A 44 -6.12 14.96 -0.73
C PRO A 44 -6.74 13.79 0.06
N LYS A 45 -6.27 12.56 -0.19
CA LYS A 45 -6.79 11.34 0.44
C LYS A 45 -6.01 10.95 1.70
N TYR A 46 -4.68 11.04 1.67
CA TYR A 46 -3.82 10.47 2.72
C TYR A 46 -3.00 11.50 3.50
N HIS A 47 -2.95 12.77 3.07
CA HIS A 47 -2.20 13.84 3.73
C HIS A 47 -0.75 13.45 4.07
N ILE A 48 -0.07 12.78 3.15
CA ILE A 48 1.32 12.32 3.34
C ILE A 48 2.32 13.30 2.74
N CYS A 49 3.51 13.31 3.32
CA CYS A 49 4.65 14.04 2.75
C CYS A 49 5.35 13.22 1.65
N GLU A 50 6.15 13.92 0.85
CA GLU A 50 6.89 13.34 -0.27
C GLU A 50 7.85 12.22 0.15
N LYS A 51 8.52 12.37 1.30
CA LYS A 51 9.37 11.32 1.86
C LYS A 51 8.59 10.04 2.15
N THR A 52 7.40 10.17 2.76
CA THR A 52 6.54 9.03 3.05
C THR A 52 6.02 8.38 1.78
N PHE A 53 5.73 9.16 0.75
CA PHE A 53 5.34 8.64 -0.56
C PHE A 53 6.41 7.73 -1.17
N TYR A 54 7.67 8.19 -1.24
CA TYR A 54 8.76 7.36 -1.75
C TYR A 54 9.05 6.14 -0.87
N ASN A 55 8.95 6.28 0.46
CA ASN A 55 9.08 5.14 1.36
C ASN A 55 8.01 4.07 1.11
N ILE A 56 6.78 4.48 0.79
CA ILE A 56 5.67 3.57 0.48
C ILE A 56 5.90 2.86 -0.86
N ILE A 57 6.37 3.58 -1.88
CA ILE A 57 6.73 2.98 -3.17
C ILE A 57 7.89 1.99 -3.00
N ASN A 58 8.92 2.33 -2.22
CA ASN A 58 10.00 1.40 -1.96
C ASN A 58 9.51 0.18 -1.17
N ALA A 59 8.62 0.39 -0.19
CA ALA A 59 8.02 -0.68 0.59
C ALA A 59 7.14 -1.61 -0.27
N SER A 60 6.55 -1.14 -1.37
CA SER A 60 5.76 -2.02 -2.25
C SER A 60 6.61 -3.03 -3.03
N VAL A 61 7.92 -2.80 -3.12
CA VAL A 61 8.87 -3.72 -3.75
C VAL A 61 9.51 -4.67 -2.71
N ASP A 62 9.28 -4.43 -1.41
CA ASP A 62 9.79 -5.30 -0.35
C ASP A 62 9.06 -6.66 -0.39
N PRO A 63 9.80 -7.79 -0.50
CA PRO A 63 9.22 -9.13 -0.52
C PRO A 63 8.26 -9.42 0.64
N ARG A 64 8.48 -8.80 1.82
CA ARG A 64 7.62 -8.98 3.00
C ARG A 64 6.24 -8.34 2.84
N VAL A 65 6.16 -7.24 2.10
CA VAL A 65 4.90 -6.53 1.84
C VAL A 65 4.14 -7.26 0.74
N ILE A 66 4.85 -7.73 -0.29
CA ILE A 66 4.27 -8.55 -1.36
C ILE A 66 3.68 -9.84 -0.79
N SER A 67 4.43 -10.58 0.04
CA SER A 67 3.92 -11.83 0.64
C SER A 67 2.68 -11.59 1.50
N ARG A 68 2.64 -10.48 2.25
CA ARG A 68 1.47 -10.06 3.02
C ARG A 68 0.27 -9.74 2.13
N GLN A 69 0.48 -9.04 1.02
CA GLN A 69 -0.58 -8.71 0.06
C GLN A 69 -1.13 -9.98 -0.60
N GLU A 70 -0.27 -10.93 -0.95
CA GLU A 70 -0.68 -12.22 -1.53
C GLU A 70 -1.43 -13.11 -0.53
N GLU A 71 -0.95 -13.20 0.72
CA GLU A 71 -1.66 -13.89 1.81
C GLU A 71 -3.07 -13.33 1.98
N MET A 72 -3.22 -12.00 1.97
CA MET A 72 -4.51 -11.33 2.11
C MET A 72 -5.43 -11.56 0.91
N ARG A 73 -4.91 -11.48 -0.32
CA ARG A 73 -5.69 -11.78 -1.53
C ARG A 73 -6.17 -13.24 -1.53
N SER A 74 -5.32 -14.16 -1.10
CA SER A 74 -5.65 -15.59 -0.98
C SER A 74 -6.71 -15.87 0.09
N GLN A 75 -6.76 -15.07 1.16
CA GLN A 75 -7.83 -15.16 2.17
C GLN A 75 -9.19 -14.70 1.62
N LEU A 76 -9.20 -13.73 0.70
CA LEU A 76 -10.43 -13.19 0.11
C LEU A 76 -11.03 -14.09 -0.98
N THR A 77 -10.23 -14.96 -1.62
CA THR A 77 -10.66 -15.89 -2.68
C THR A 77 -11.12 -17.26 -2.18
N LEU A 78 -11.06 -17.51 -0.87
CA LEU A 78 -11.53 -18.75 -0.23
C LEU A 78 -13.07 -18.82 -0.06
N PHE A 79 -13.81 -17.86 -0.63
CA PHE A 79 -15.27 -17.82 -0.69
C PHE A 79 -15.72 -17.76 -2.15
#